data_AF-A0A3A9UC91-F1
#
_entry.id   AF-A0A3A9UC91-F1
#
_cell.length_a   1.000
_cell.length_b   1.000
_cell.length_c   1.000
_cell.angle_alpha   90.00
_cell.angle_beta   90.00
_cell.angle_gamma   90.00
#
_symmetry.space_group_name_H-M   'P 1'
#
loop_
_entity.id
_entity.type
_entity.pdbx_description
1 polymer ?
#
loop_
_entity_poly.entity_id
_entity_poly.type
_entity_poly.pdbx_seq_one_letter_code
_entity_poly.pdbx_strand_id
1 'polypeptide(L)'
;MNSESVASLLIEAGTLMLIGMVFVFSFLGLLIVGIHLIARFCEAFPGEIPDPSDNVNRRSANLTRNNQAVQPGIDGNVIAAISAAIHTHRQNSKK
;
A
#
# COMPACT_ATOMS: atom_id res chain seq x y z
N MET A 1 25.79 36.07 40.04
CA MET A 1 25.31 34.74 40.49
C MET A 1 23.94 34.42 39.89
N ASN A 2 23.70 34.66 38.59
CA ASN A 2 22.38 34.44 37.95
C ASN A 2 22.43 33.44 36.79
N SER A 3 23.62 33.21 36.22
CA SER A 3 23.84 32.32 35.08
C SER A 3 23.66 30.84 35.40
N GLU A 4 24.01 30.41 36.63
CA GLU A 4 23.80 29.02 37.07
C GLU A 4 22.32 28.64 37.15
N SER A 5 21.46 29.59 37.53
CA SER A 5 19.99 29.37 37.57
C SER A 5 19.43 29.17 36.17
N VAL A 6 19.77 30.06 35.21
CA VAL A 6 19.31 29.94 33.83
C VAL A 6 19.79 28.65 33.18
N ALA A 7 21.05 28.26 33.42
CA ALA A 7 21.58 26.99 32.92
C ALA A 7 20.80 25.77 33.46
N SER A 8 20.43 25.79 34.75
CA SER A 8 19.62 24.72 35.35
C SER A 8 18.23 24.64 34.73
N LEU A 9 17.55 25.78 34.53
CA LEU A 9 16.24 25.82 33.88
C LEU A 9 16.29 25.32 32.42
N LEU A 10 17.36 25.64 31.70
CA LEU A 10 17.54 25.16 30.32
C LEU A 10 17.76 23.64 30.25
N ILE A 11 18.52 23.08 31.20
CA ILE A 11 18.72 21.63 31.31
C ILE A 11 17.39 20.92 31.63
N GLU A 12 16.61 21.47 32.56
CA GLU A 12 15.30 20.93 32.94
C GLU A 12 14.32 20.99 31.76
N ALA A 13 14.21 22.15 31.10
CA ALA A 13 13.37 22.33 29.92
C ALA A 13 13.82 21.44 28.74
N GLY A 14 15.13 21.32 28.52
CA GLY A 14 15.69 20.45 27.49
C GLY A 14 15.38 18.97 27.74
N THR A 15 15.46 18.54 29.00
CA THR A 15 15.08 17.17 29.41
C THR A 15 13.59 16.93 29.18
N LEU A 16 12.74 17.89 29.56
CA LEU A 16 11.29 17.79 29.37
C LEU A 16 10.91 17.76 27.87
N MET A 17 11.58 18.58 27.05
CA MET A 17 11.43 18.54 25.59
C MET A 17 11.85 17.18 25.01
N LEU A 18 13.00 16.64 25.43
CA LEU A 18 13.50 15.35 24.95
C LEU A 18 12.49 14.23 25.27
N ILE A 19 11.99 14.18 26.51
CA ILE A 19 10.98 13.20 26.93
C ILE A 19 9.72 13.34 26.07
N GLY A 20 9.25 14.57 25.86
CA GLY A 20 8.11 14.85 25.00
C GLY A 20 8.31 14.35 23.57
N MET A 21 9.48 14.62 22.99
CA MET A 21 9.83 14.16 21.64
C MET A 21 9.88 12.64 21.54
N VAL A 22 10.49 11.95 22.51
CA VAL A 22 10.55 10.48 22.53
C VAL A 22 9.15 9.88 22.67
N PHE A 23 8.29 10.45 23.51
CA PHE A 23 6.94 9.96 23.71
C PHE A 23 6.09 10.15 22.44
N VAL A 24 6.14 11.33 21.81
CA VAL A 24 5.43 11.60 20.56
C VAL A 24 5.91 10.66 19.45
N PHE A 25 7.21 10.44 19.32
CA PHE A 25 7.76 9.54 18.31
C PHE A 25 7.35 8.09 18.56
N SER A 26 7.39 7.64 19.81
CA SER A 26 6.91 6.31 20.21
C SER A 26 5.41 6.15 19.94
N PHE A 27 4.61 7.18 20.21
CA PHE A 27 3.17 7.17 19.97
C PHE A 27 2.83 7.12 18.48
N LEU A 28 3.48 7.95 17.64
CA LEU A 28 3.32 7.88 16.18
C LEU A 28 3.77 6.52 15.64
N GLY A 29 4.88 5.98 16.13
CA GLY A 29 5.34 4.64 15.80
C GLY A 29 4.31 3.57 16.16
N LEU A 30 3.71 3.65 17.34
CA LEU A 30 2.65 2.75 17.78
C LEU A 30 1.41 2.85 16.87
N LEU A 31 1.00 4.05 16.46
CA LEU A 31 -0.10 4.23 15.52
C LEU A 31 0.21 3.59 14.16
N ILE A 32 1.41 3.79 13.62
CA ILE A 32 1.84 3.17 12.37
C ILE A 32 1.80 1.64 12.48
N VAL A 33 2.38 1.08 13.54
CA VAL A 33 2.36 -0.37 13.81
C VAL A 33 0.92 -0.88 13.94
N GLY A 34 0.05 -0.14 14.63
CA GLY A 34 -1.36 -0.49 14.79
C GLY A 34 -2.10 -0.57 13.46
N ILE A 35 -1.93 0.42 12.58
CA ILE A 35 -2.51 0.42 11.23
C ILE A 35 -1.99 -0.77 10.42
N HIS A 36 -0.69 -1.05 10.51
CA HIS A 36 -0.07 -2.17 9.80
C HIS A 36 -0.58 -3.53 10.31
N LEU A 37 -0.83 -3.65 11.63
CA LEU A 37 -1.43 -4.81 12.26
C LEU A 37 -2.87 -5.02 11.79
N ILE A 38 -3.66 -3.95 11.69
CA ILE A 38 -5.03 -4.00 11.18
C ILE A 38 -5.02 -4.43 9.71
N ALA A 39 -4.17 -3.83 8.87
CA ALA A 39 -4.04 -4.23 7.47
C ALA A 39 -3.66 -5.72 7.34
N ARG A 40 -2.70 -6.18 8.14
CA ARG A 40 -2.29 -7.59 8.19
C ARG A 40 -3.42 -8.51 8.66
N PHE A 41 -4.25 -8.04 9.60
CA PHE A 41 -5.39 -8.79 10.10
C PHE A 41 -6.51 -8.89 9.04
N CYS A 42 -6.76 -7.80 8.30
CA CYS A 42 -7.66 -7.80 7.15
C CYS A 42 -7.18 -8.76 6.04
N GLU A 43 -5.88 -8.85 5.78
CA GLU A 43 -5.33 -9.84 4.85
C GLU A 43 -5.44 -11.29 5.37
N ALA A 44 -5.31 -11.48 6.69
CA ALA A 44 -5.35 -12.80 7.31
C ALA A 44 -6.79 -13.36 7.36
N PHE A 45 -7.79 -12.47 7.43
CA PHE A 45 -9.20 -12.80 7.34
C PHE A 45 -9.81 -12.04 6.15
N PRO A 46 -9.53 -12.48 4.91
CA PRO A 46 -10.21 -11.93 3.75
C PRO A 46 -11.69 -12.27 3.92
N GLY A 47 -12.49 -11.28 4.28
CA GLY A 47 -13.93 -11.35 4.09
C GLY A 47 -14.17 -11.70 2.63
N GLU A 48 -15.17 -12.54 2.38
CA GLU A 48 -15.55 -12.98 1.04
C GLU A 48 -16.15 -11.82 0.25
N ILE A 49 -15.30 -10.88 -0.12
CA ILE A 49 -15.60 -9.78 -1.02
C ILE A 49 -14.76 -10.11 -2.26
N PRO A 50 -15.39 -10.45 -3.39
CA PRO A 50 -14.68 -10.59 -4.64
C PRO A 50 -14.23 -9.19 -5.06
N ASP A 51 -13.01 -8.79 -4.69
CA ASP A 51 -12.41 -7.55 -5.18
C ASP A 51 -11.78 -7.83 -6.55
N PRO A 52 -12.22 -7.15 -7.63
CA PRO A 52 -11.74 -7.38 -9.00
C PRO A 52 -10.39 -6.72 -9.30
N SER A 53 -9.55 -6.45 -8.30
CA SER A 53 -8.35 -5.62 -8.46
C SER A 53 -7.13 -6.08 -7.66
N ASP A 54 -7.17 -7.26 -7.04
CA ASP A 54 -6.12 -7.77 -6.16
C ASP A 54 -4.96 -8.47 -6.91
N ASN A 55 -4.60 -7.97 -8.09
CA ASN A 55 -3.53 -8.55 -8.92
C ASN A 55 -2.37 -7.60 -9.24
N VAL A 56 -2.21 -6.48 -8.53
CA VAL A 56 -1.05 -5.59 -8.76
C VAL A 56 0.24 -6.01 -8.05
N ASN A 57 0.24 -6.94 -7.06
CA ASN A 57 1.49 -7.24 -6.34
C ASN A 57 1.85 -8.71 -6.08
N ARG A 58 1.27 -9.67 -6.80
CA ARG A 58 1.71 -11.07 -6.73
C ARG A 58 1.49 -11.84 -8.02
N ARG A 59 2.41 -11.68 -8.97
CA ARG A 59 2.88 -12.77 -9.87
C ARG A 59 4.00 -12.28 -10.78
N SER A 60 5.17 -12.08 -10.19
CA SER A 60 6.40 -12.43 -10.90
C SER A 60 6.49 -13.97 -10.92
N ALA A 61 5.85 -14.60 -11.90
CA ALA A 61 6.09 -15.98 -12.28
C ALA A 61 5.40 -16.27 -13.63
N ASN A 62 6.22 -16.27 -14.69
CA ASN A 62 6.02 -17.05 -15.91
C ASN A 62 4.63 -17.02 -16.57
N LEU A 63 4.38 -16.01 -17.41
CA LEU A 63 3.60 -16.21 -18.63
C LEU A 63 4.31 -15.53 -19.80
N THR A 64 5.21 -16.27 -20.43
CA THR A 64 5.49 -16.11 -21.85
C THR A 64 4.16 -16.20 -22.59
N ARG A 65 3.68 -15.11 -23.21
CA ARG A 65 3.31 -15.09 -24.63
C ARG A 65 2.75 -13.72 -25.06
N ASN A 66 3.57 -13.12 -25.92
CA ASN A 66 3.25 -12.20 -27.01
C ASN A 66 3.15 -10.71 -26.69
N ASN A 67 4.27 -10.04 -27.00
CA ASN A 67 4.34 -8.69 -27.57
C ASN A 67 3.03 -8.25 -28.24
N GLN A 68 2.29 -7.38 -27.58
CA GLN A 68 1.70 -6.25 -28.27
C GLN A 68 1.97 -5.04 -27.40
N ALA A 69 2.92 -4.22 -27.86
CA ALA A 69 3.20 -2.92 -27.29
C ALA A 69 1.87 -2.17 -27.20
N VAL A 70 1.37 -2.01 -25.97
CA VAL A 70 0.23 -1.15 -25.68
C VAL A 70 0.66 0.25 -26.08
N GLN A 71 0.08 0.77 -27.16
CA GLN A 71 0.28 2.15 -27.56
C GLN A 71 -0.16 3.06 -26.41
N PRO A 72 0.63 4.07 -26.02
CA PRO A 72 0.30 4.94 -24.91
C PRO A 72 -1.00 5.70 -25.25
N GLY A 73 -2.07 5.42 -24.50
CA GLY A 73 -3.37 6.06 -24.67
C GLY A 73 -4.56 5.13 -24.89
N ILE A 74 -4.36 3.80 -24.95
CA ILE A 74 -5.46 2.83 -25.05
C ILE A 74 -5.31 1.78 -23.94
N ASP A 75 -6.32 1.70 -23.07
CA ASP A 75 -6.33 0.77 -21.95
C ASP A 75 -6.28 -0.68 -22.44
N GLY A 76 -5.22 -1.40 -22.07
CA GLY A 76 -5.04 -2.82 -22.42
C GLY A 76 -6.20 -3.71 -21.94
N ASN A 77 -6.93 -3.28 -20.90
CA ASN A 77 -8.12 -3.96 -20.42
C ASN A 77 -9.28 -3.94 -21.44
N VAL A 78 -9.46 -2.83 -22.16
CA VAL A 78 -10.50 -2.70 -23.19
C VAL A 78 -10.18 -3.63 -24.37
N ILE A 79 -8.92 -3.68 -24.77
CA ILE A 79 -8.45 -4.58 -25.84
C ILE A 79 -8.64 -6.05 -25.43
N ALA A 80 -8.33 -6.41 -24.18
CA ALA A 80 -8.51 -7.76 -23.65
C ALA A 80 -9.99 -8.17 -23.61
N ALA A 81 -10.88 -7.27 -23.15
CA ALA A 81 -12.32 -7.51 -23.10
C ALA A 81 -12.92 -7.70 -24.51
N ILE A 82 -12.54 -6.85 -25.47
CA ILE A 82 -12.97 -6.97 -26.87
C ILE A 82 -12.46 -8.27 -27.48
N SER A 83 -11.19 -8.62 -27.26
CA SER A 83 -10.60 -9.86 -27.78
C SER A 83 -11.29 -11.11 -27.21
N ALA A 84 -11.60 -11.11 -25.91
CA ALA A 84 -12.34 -12.18 -25.25
C ALA A 84 -13.79 -12.30 -25.77
N ALA A 85 -14.46 -11.19 -26.03
CA ALA A 85 -15.80 -11.17 -26.61
C ALA A 85 -15.81 -11.76 -28.04
N ILE A 86 -14.85 -11.36 -28.88
CA ILE A 86 -14.70 -11.88 -30.24
C ILE A 86 -14.38 -13.38 -30.22
N HIS A 87 -13.50 -13.81 -29.32
CA HIS A 87 -13.13 -15.22 -29.17
C HIS A 87 -14.34 -16.06 -28.75
N THR A 88 -15.11 -15.59 -27.77
CA THR A 88 -16.36 -16.23 -27.33
C THR A 88 -17.37 -16.34 -28.46
N HIS A 89 -17.54 -15.27 -29.25
CA HIS A 89 -18.47 -15.29 -30.40
C HIS A 89 -18.05 -16.32 -31.45
N ARG A 90 -16.77 -16.36 -31.85
CA ARG A 90 -16.27 -17.34 -32.83
C ARG A 90 -16.40 -18.78 -32.35
N GLN A 91 -16.19 -19.04 -31.06
CA GLN A 91 -16.36 -20.36 -30.48
C GLN A 91 -17.84 -20.78 -30.46
N ASN A 92 -18.74 -19.84 -30.16
CA ASN A 92 -20.18 -20.12 -30.12
C ASN A 92 -20.81 -20.25 -31.51
N SER A 93 -20.26 -19.58 -32.54
CA SER A 93 -20.69 -19.70 -33.94
C SER A 93 -20.18 -20.96 -34.65
N LYS A 94 -19.40 -21.81 -33.98
CA LYS A 94 -18.87 -23.08 -34.53
C LYS A 94 -19.59 -24.32 -34.00
N LYS A 95 -20.68 -24.12 -33.24
CA LYS A 95 -21.69 -25.12 -32.88
C LYS A 95 -22.86 -25.02 -33.84
#